data_AF-A0A1G4KNS2-F1
#
_entry.id   AF-A0A1G4KNS2-F1
#
_cell.length_a   1.000
_cell.length_b   1.000
_cell.length_c   1.000
_cell.angle_alpha   90.00
_cell.angle_beta   90.00
_cell.angle_gamma   90.00
#
_symmetry.space_group_name_H-M   'P 1'
#
loop_
_entity.id
_entity.type
_entity.pdbx_description
1 polymer ?
#
loop_
_entity_poly.entity_id
_entity_poly.type
_entity_poly.pdbx_seq_one_letter_code
_entity_poly.pdbx_strand_id
1 'polypeptide(L)'
;MAASTKHRKFDEEEEALKDVPADIPENNLEEDSSDEDSASDDEAPEEEGVSGAKTYVEKQESVRRKAAEREQELIKEKRRKQNQKFAEQQDQKRTKEMQEFESQLKLRELDNVQGSDEESLPEELPEDFFENLDEQDTNQITTKPSHVNFNDIDENYTAEIKEELKKQKKKTLRQLRKTNVKRGPVRVNLLASVVTSRSSAPQKDGTVLNKKDKWLKRKSLARK
;
A
#
# COMPACT_ATOMS: atom_id res chain seq x y z
N MET A 1 -16.09 -28.52 22.52
CA MET A 1 -17.30 -28.00 21.84
C MET A 1 -16.89 -26.80 21.01
N ALA A 2 -16.97 -26.88 19.68
CA ALA A 2 -16.54 -25.82 18.77
C ALA A 2 -17.67 -24.79 18.62
N ALA A 3 -17.41 -23.53 18.96
CA ALA A 3 -18.34 -22.43 18.75
C ALA A 3 -18.31 -22.03 17.27
N SER A 4 -19.44 -22.21 16.57
CA SER A 4 -19.62 -21.73 15.20
C SER A 4 -19.78 -20.21 15.21
N THR A 5 -18.82 -19.52 14.61
CA THR A 5 -18.92 -18.08 14.33
C THR A 5 -19.94 -17.88 13.20
N LYS A 6 -21.12 -17.36 13.54
CA LYS A 6 -22.14 -16.97 12.56
C LYS A 6 -21.71 -15.68 11.86
N HIS A 7 -21.74 -15.65 10.52
CA HIS A 7 -21.47 -14.45 9.74
C HIS A 7 -22.65 -13.47 9.87
N ARG A 8 -22.35 -12.22 10.24
CA ARG A 8 -23.30 -11.12 10.39
C ARG A 8 -23.47 -10.41 9.04
N LYS A 9 -24.71 -10.19 8.58
CA LYS A 9 -25.02 -9.48 7.33
C LYS A 9 -25.28 -7.99 7.61
N PHE A 10 -25.01 -7.16 6.62
CA PHE A 10 -24.97 -5.69 6.72
C PHE A 10 -26.31 -5.01 7.08
N ASP A 11 -27.44 -5.71 7.01
CA ASP A 11 -28.76 -5.10 7.23
C ASP A 11 -29.15 -4.97 8.72
N GLU A 12 -28.32 -5.43 9.65
CA GLU A 12 -28.62 -5.42 11.10
C GLU A 12 -28.17 -4.11 11.81
N GLU A 13 -27.65 -3.13 11.05
CA GLU A 13 -27.08 -1.89 11.59
C GLU A 13 -28.14 -0.80 11.87
N GLU A 14 -29.30 -0.83 11.18
CA GLU A 14 -30.39 0.12 11.42
C GLU A 14 -31.17 -0.15 12.72
N GLU A 15 -31.22 -1.39 13.19
CA GLU A 15 -31.97 -1.74 14.40
C GLU A 15 -31.20 -1.42 15.70
N ALA A 16 -29.87 -1.34 15.62
CA ALA A 16 -29.00 -1.06 16.77
C ALA A 16 -28.93 0.44 17.16
N LEU A 17 -29.51 1.34 16.36
CA LEU A 17 -29.51 2.78 16.62
C LEU A 17 -30.72 3.25 17.44
N LYS A 18 -31.67 2.37 17.78
CA LYS A 18 -32.86 2.71 18.59
C LYS A 18 -32.64 2.72 20.11
N ASP A 19 -31.57 2.08 20.59
CA ASP A 19 -31.39 1.80 22.02
C ASP A 19 -30.23 2.58 22.68
N VAL A 20 -29.84 3.75 22.15
CA VAL A 20 -28.82 4.60 22.80
C VAL A 20 -29.50 5.70 23.63
N PRO A 21 -29.38 5.70 24.97
CA PRO A 21 -29.86 6.80 25.81
C PRO A 21 -28.99 8.05 25.60
N ALA A 22 -29.62 9.18 25.30
CA ALA A 22 -28.95 10.47 25.16
C ALA A 22 -28.82 11.16 26.54
N ASP A 23 -27.74 10.86 27.27
CA ASP A 23 -27.32 11.67 28.42
C ASP A 23 -26.11 12.54 28.03
N ILE A 24 -26.37 13.85 27.88
CA ILE A 24 -25.37 14.90 27.67
C ILE A 24 -25.14 15.57 29.03
N PRO A 25 -23.92 15.59 29.60
CA PRO A 25 -23.66 16.39 30.78
C PRO A 25 -23.49 17.87 30.40
N GLU A 26 -24.42 18.71 30.85
CA GLU A 26 -24.29 20.17 30.91
C GLU A 26 -23.08 20.55 31.76
N ASN A 27 -22.14 21.30 31.19
CA ASN A 27 -21.00 21.85 31.89
C ASN A 27 -21.28 23.35 32.11
N ASN A 28 -21.60 23.72 33.35
CA ASN A 28 -21.74 25.11 33.80
C ASN A 28 -20.42 25.85 33.62
N LEU A 29 -20.43 26.87 32.76
CA LEU A 29 -19.43 27.93 32.71
C LEU A 29 -20.11 29.20 33.22
N GLU A 30 -19.84 29.54 34.48
CA GLU A 30 -20.06 30.89 35.00
C GLU A 30 -18.95 31.79 34.44
N GLU A 31 -19.30 32.66 33.50
CA GLU A 31 -18.49 33.84 33.14
C GLU A 31 -19.20 35.08 33.68
N ASP A 32 -18.60 35.63 34.73
CA ASP A 32 -18.82 36.96 35.26
C ASP A 32 -18.20 37.98 34.28
N SER A 33 -19.03 38.81 33.66
CA SER A 33 -18.58 39.99 32.92
C SER A 33 -19.60 41.10 33.09
N SER A 34 -19.17 42.09 33.86
CA SER A 34 -19.90 43.30 34.24
C SER A 34 -20.44 44.10 33.05
N ASP A 35 -21.63 44.65 33.27
CA ASP A 35 -22.22 45.81 32.60
C ASP A 35 -21.22 46.97 32.52
N GLU A 36 -21.08 47.54 31.31
CA GLU A 36 -20.79 48.96 31.14
C GLU A 36 -21.41 49.44 29.81
N ASP A 37 -22.59 50.07 29.94
CA ASP A 37 -23.25 50.87 28.92
C ASP A 37 -22.36 52.03 28.46
N SER A 38 -22.14 52.15 27.14
CA SER A 38 -21.81 53.45 26.53
C SER A 38 -22.47 53.58 25.16
N ALA A 39 -23.35 54.56 25.09
CA ALA A 39 -24.32 54.81 24.04
C ALA A 39 -23.73 55.26 22.69
N SER A 40 -24.40 54.80 21.63
CA SER A 40 -24.89 55.56 20.47
C SER A 40 -23.88 56.32 19.59
N ASP A 41 -23.61 55.76 18.40
CA ASP A 41 -23.61 56.56 17.17
C ASP A 41 -24.43 55.81 16.10
N ASP A 42 -25.36 56.55 15.51
CA ASP A 42 -26.50 56.12 14.70
C ASP A 42 -26.17 56.37 13.23
N GLU A 43 -25.87 55.30 12.50
CA GLU A 43 -25.88 55.32 11.02
C GLU A 43 -26.40 53.95 10.56
N ALA A 44 -27.73 53.80 10.59
CA ALA A 44 -28.41 52.64 10.03
C ALA A 44 -28.08 52.53 8.53
N PRO A 45 -27.54 51.39 8.04
CA PRO A 45 -27.27 51.22 6.62
C PRO A 45 -28.58 51.28 5.82
N GLU A 46 -28.62 52.17 4.84
CA GLU A 46 -29.73 52.33 3.89
C GLU A 46 -30.10 50.98 3.25
N GLU A 47 -31.41 50.72 3.11
CA GLU A 47 -32.01 49.48 2.57
C GLU A 47 -31.81 49.28 1.04
N GLU A 48 -30.62 49.52 0.52
CA GLU A 48 -30.21 49.07 -0.84
C GLU A 48 -29.42 47.73 -0.81
N GLY A 49 -29.05 47.26 0.40
CA GLY A 49 -28.03 46.24 0.65
C GLY A 49 -28.32 44.80 0.22
N VAL A 50 -29.58 44.41 -0.04
CA VAL A 50 -29.91 43.01 -0.37
C VAL A 50 -29.54 42.65 -1.81
N SER A 51 -29.67 43.61 -2.74
CA SER A 51 -29.34 43.39 -4.17
C SER A 51 -27.82 43.35 -4.41
N GLY A 52 -27.07 44.24 -3.74
CA GLY A 52 -25.61 44.26 -3.72
C GLY A 52 -25.00 43.03 -3.04
N ALA A 53 -25.58 42.58 -1.92
CA ALA A 53 -25.12 41.37 -1.23
C ALA A 53 -25.24 40.12 -2.11
N LYS A 54 -26.34 39.95 -2.86
CA LYS A 54 -26.53 38.81 -3.77
C LYS A 54 -25.49 38.79 -4.90
N THR A 55 -25.24 39.94 -5.53
CA THR A 55 -24.22 40.03 -6.60
C THR A 55 -22.80 39.87 -6.07
N TYR A 56 -22.52 40.32 -4.85
CA TYR A 56 -21.25 40.12 -4.18
C TYR A 56 -20.98 38.63 -3.88
N VAL A 57 -21.97 37.92 -3.32
CA VAL A 57 -21.89 36.48 -3.04
C VAL A 57 -21.72 35.69 -4.34
N GLU A 58 -22.50 36.00 -5.39
CA GLU A 58 -22.39 35.34 -6.70
C GLU A 58 -21.01 35.58 -7.34
N LYS A 59 -20.47 36.80 -7.21
CA LYS A 59 -19.10 37.11 -7.66
C LYS A 59 -18.07 36.31 -6.88
N GLN A 60 -18.19 36.22 -5.56
CA GLN A 60 -17.28 35.45 -4.71
C GLN A 60 -17.33 33.95 -5.03
N GLU A 61 -18.52 33.40 -5.26
CA GLU A 61 -18.73 32.00 -5.64
C GLU A 61 -18.14 31.72 -7.04
N SER A 62 -18.33 32.63 -8.00
CA SER A 62 -17.75 32.50 -9.34
C SER A 62 -16.21 32.51 -9.31
N VAL A 63 -15.60 33.32 -8.44
CA VAL A 63 -14.14 33.37 -8.25
C VAL A 63 -13.64 32.08 -7.61
N ARG A 64 -14.34 31.57 -6.58
CA ARG A 64 -14.02 30.30 -5.93
C ARG A 64 -14.11 29.13 -6.90
N ARG A 65 -15.15 29.11 -7.74
CA ARG A 65 -15.34 28.08 -8.77
C ARG A 65 -14.22 28.11 -9.81
N LYS A 66 -13.90 29.30 -10.37
CA LYS A 66 -12.78 29.46 -11.32
C LYS A 66 -11.43 29.07 -10.71
N ALA A 67 -11.21 29.34 -9.42
CA ALA A 67 -10.00 28.91 -8.72
C ALA A 67 -9.93 27.38 -8.60
N ALA A 68 -11.04 26.73 -8.24
CA ALA A 68 -11.13 25.27 -8.15
C ALA A 68 -10.94 24.60 -9.52
N GLU A 69 -11.52 25.15 -10.58
CA GLU A 69 -11.35 24.65 -11.96
C GLU A 69 -9.88 24.71 -12.39
N ARG A 70 -9.18 25.83 -12.15
CA ARG A 70 -7.72 25.92 -12.43
C ARG A 70 -6.90 24.93 -11.62
N GLU A 71 -7.21 24.72 -10.35
CA GLU A 71 -6.49 23.74 -9.53
C GLU A 71 -6.66 22.32 -10.09
N GLN A 72 -7.89 21.97 -10.49
CA GLN A 72 -8.18 20.67 -11.12
C GLN A 72 -7.46 20.51 -12.46
N GLU A 73 -7.39 21.55 -13.29
CA GLU A 73 -6.65 21.54 -14.55
C GLU A 73 -5.14 21.32 -14.31
N LEU A 74 -4.54 22.01 -13.34
CA LEU A 74 -3.14 21.83 -12.99
C LEU A 74 -2.85 20.41 -12.48
N ILE A 75 -3.76 19.81 -11.71
CA ILE A 75 -3.64 18.42 -11.25
C ILE A 75 -3.74 17.45 -12.44
N LYS A 76 -4.69 17.66 -13.36
CA LYS A 76 -4.84 16.85 -14.57
C LYS A 76 -3.60 16.94 -15.46
N GLU A 77 -3.04 18.14 -15.64
CA GLU A 77 -1.84 18.35 -16.44
C GLU A 77 -0.61 17.67 -15.82
N LYS A 78 -0.45 17.79 -14.49
CA LYS A 78 0.61 17.06 -13.74
C LYS A 78 0.48 15.55 -13.93
N ARG A 79 -0.74 15.00 -13.82
CA ARG A 79 -0.99 13.57 -14.05
C ARG A 79 -0.68 13.15 -15.48
N ARG A 80 -1.04 13.97 -16.47
CA ARG A 80 -0.73 13.72 -17.89
C ARG A 80 0.79 13.68 -18.12
N LYS A 81 1.53 14.65 -17.59
CA LYS A 81 3.00 14.70 -17.67
C LYS A 81 3.66 13.50 -17.00
N GLN A 82 3.16 13.07 -15.84
CA GLN A 82 3.68 11.90 -15.14
C GLN A 82 3.42 10.60 -15.93
N ASN A 83 2.20 10.42 -16.45
CA ASN A 83 1.85 9.27 -17.27
C ASN A 83 2.69 9.20 -18.54
N GLN A 84 2.93 10.34 -19.19
CA GLN A 84 3.77 10.41 -20.38
C GLN A 84 5.21 9.98 -20.08
N LYS A 85 5.81 10.49 -18.99
CA LYS A 85 7.15 10.07 -18.55
C LYS A 85 7.23 8.57 -18.22
N PHE A 86 6.17 8.03 -17.61
CA PHE A 86 6.12 6.61 -17.28
C PHE A 86 6.00 5.75 -18.54
N ALA A 87 5.18 6.15 -19.51
CA ALA A 87 5.08 5.49 -20.81
C ALA A 87 6.42 5.51 -21.55
N GLU A 88 7.10 6.65 -21.62
CA GLU A 88 8.43 6.79 -22.21
C GLU A 88 9.47 5.86 -21.53
N GLN A 89 9.46 5.77 -20.20
CA GLN A 89 10.36 4.85 -19.47
C GLN A 89 10.05 3.39 -19.74
N GLN A 90 8.77 3.04 -19.85
CA GLN A 90 8.35 1.67 -20.13
C GLN A 90 8.74 1.25 -21.56
N ASP A 91 8.60 2.16 -22.53
CA ASP A 91 9.03 1.92 -23.90
C ASP A 91 10.55 1.80 -23.99
N GLN A 92 11.31 2.68 -23.32
CA GLN A 92 12.78 2.56 -23.24
C GLN A 92 13.25 1.23 -22.64
N LYS A 93 12.56 0.76 -21.59
CA LYS A 93 12.84 -0.54 -20.97
C LYS A 93 12.57 -1.68 -21.94
N ARG A 94 11.43 -1.65 -22.64
CA ARG A 94 11.08 -2.66 -23.66
C ARG A 94 12.08 -2.66 -24.82
N THR A 95 12.52 -1.50 -25.31
CA THR A 95 13.52 -1.43 -26.39
C THR A 95 14.87 -1.96 -25.93
N LYS A 96 15.28 -1.69 -24.68
CA LYS A 96 16.55 -2.19 -24.13
C LYS A 96 16.52 -3.71 -23.97
N GLU A 97 15.41 -4.25 -23.44
CA GLU A 97 15.22 -5.70 -23.33
C GLU A 97 15.26 -6.39 -24.70
N MET A 98 14.66 -5.77 -25.73
CA MET A 98 14.69 -6.30 -27.10
C MET A 98 16.11 -6.27 -27.70
N GLN A 99 16.86 -5.18 -27.50
CA GLN A 99 18.25 -5.08 -27.95
C GLN A 99 19.18 -6.04 -27.21
N GLU A 100 18.99 -6.20 -25.89
CA GLU A 100 19.74 -7.17 -25.09
C GLU A 100 19.44 -8.60 -25.56
N PHE A 101 18.18 -8.93 -25.82
CA PHE A 101 17.79 -10.22 -26.37
C PHE A 101 18.39 -10.46 -27.76
N GLU A 102 18.34 -9.48 -28.67
CA GLU A 102 18.97 -9.58 -29.99
C GLU A 102 20.49 -9.76 -29.90
N SER A 103 21.15 -9.06 -28.97
CA SER A 103 22.60 -9.19 -28.75
C SER A 103 22.98 -10.55 -28.19
N GLN A 104 22.16 -11.12 -27.28
CA GLN A 104 22.36 -12.46 -26.74
C GLN A 104 22.14 -13.53 -27.82
N LEU A 105 21.16 -13.33 -28.71
CA LEU A 105 20.94 -14.24 -29.83
C LEU A 105 22.13 -14.24 -30.79
N LYS A 106 22.63 -13.06 -31.17
CA LYS A 106 23.84 -12.93 -32.03
C LYS A 106 25.08 -13.51 -31.37
N LEU A 107 25.25 -13.34 -30.06
CA LEU A 107 26.37 -13.94 -29.34
C LEU A 107 26.27 -15.47 -29.34
N ARG A 108 25.07 -16.02 -29.13
CA ARG A 108 24.83 -17.47 -29.18
C ARG A 108 25.03 -18.04 -30.59
N GLU A 109 24.64 -17.30 -31.62
CA GLU A 109 24.92 -17.68 -33.02
C GLU A 109 26.43 -17.71 -33.31
N LEU A 110 27.19 -16.72 -32.82
CA LEU A 110 28.64 -16.70 -32.97
C LEU A 110 29.35 -17.80 -32.16
N ASP A 111 28.88 -18.11 -30.95
CA ASP A 111 29.42 -19.18 -30.11
C ASP A 111 29.16 -20.56 -30.75
N ASN A 112 28.00 -20.74 -31.39
CA ASN A 112 27.70 -21.93 -32.18
C ASN A 112 28.56 -22.06 -33.45
N VAL A 113 29.11 -20.96 -33.98
CA VAL A 113 29.99 -20.96 -35.17
C VAL A 113 31.48 -21.12 -34.79
N GLN A 114 31.89 -20.72 -33.59
CA GLN A 114 33.27 -20.91 -33.10
C GLN A 114 33.48 -22.22 -32.33
N GLY A 115 32.42 -22.92 -31.94
CA GLY A 115 32.48 -24.23 -31.28
C GLY A 115 32.45 -25.45 -32.21
N SER A 116 32.43 -25.28 -33.52
CA SER A 116 32.51 -26.39 -34.49
C SER A 116 33.97 -26.74 -34.79
N ASP A 117 34.64 -27.36 -33.82
CA ASP A 117 35.55 -28.45 -34.18
C ASP A 117 34.68 -29.59 -34.77
N GLU A 118 35.13 -30.12 -35.90
CA GLU A 118 34.43 -30.93 -36.90
C GLU A 118 33.91 -32.33 -36.47
N GLU A 119 33.42 -32.56 -35.25
CA GLU A 119 32.99 -33.93 -34.88
C GLU A 119 31.85 -33.99 -33.85
N SER A 120 30.67 -33.44 -34.18
CA SER A 120 29.34 -33.95 -33.78
C SER A 120 28.23 -32.91 -34.02
N LEU A 121 27.84 -32.69 -35.27
CA LEU A 121 26.47 -32.25 -35.56
C LEU A 121 25.60 -33.53 -35.54
N PRO A 122 24.61 -33.66 -34.64
CA PRO A 122 23.57 -34.66 -34.83
C PRO A 122 22.80 -34.24 -36.08
N GLU A 123 23.02 -34.94 -37.19
CA GLU A 123 22.48 -34.56 -38.50
C GLU A 123 20.96 -34.77 -38.58
N GLU A 124 20.35 -35.56 -37.69
CA GLU A 124 18.89 -35.76 -37.67
C GLU A 124 18.42 -35.84 -36.21
N LEU A 125 17.33 -35.13 -35.89
CA LEU A 125 16.57 -35.40 -34.67
C LEU A 125 16.15 -36.89 -34.75
N PRO A 126 16.36 -37.71 -33.70
CA PRO A 126 15.90 -39.09 -33.72
C PRO A 126 14.39 -39.13 -34.02
N GLU A 127 14.01 -39.66 -35.19
CA GLU A 127 12.60 -39.78 -35.61
C GLU A 127 11.81 -40.64 -34.60
N ASP A 128 12.49 -41.60 -33.95
CA ASP A 128 11.97 -42.39 -32.82
C ASP A 128 11.40 -41.52 -31.69
N PHE A 129 11.89 -40.29 -31.47
CA PHE A 129 11.36 -39.42 -30.42
C PHE A 129 9.97 -38.86 -30.76
N PHE A 130 9.70 -38.62 -32.05
CA PHE A 130 8.41 -38.14 -32.52
C PHE A 130 7.37 -39.27 -32.64
N GLU A 131 7.79 -40.47 -33.05
CA GLU A 131 6.91 -41.66 -33.01
C GLU A 131 6.45 -41.96 -31.57
N ASN A 132 7.35 -41.85 -30.58
CA ASN A 132 6.98 -42.01 -29.18
C ASN A 132 6.06 -40.89 -28.66
N LEU A 133 6.12 -39.67 -29.21
CA LEU A 133 5.26 -38.56 -28.79
C LEU A 133 3.83 -38.73 -29.31
N ASP A 134 3.68 -39.16 -30.57
CA ASP A 134 2.38 -39.50 -31.16
C ASP A 134 1.75 -40.74 -30.51
N GLU A 135 2.57 -41.71 -30.07
CA GLU A 135 2.10 -42.83 -29.25
C GLU A 135 1.66 -42.40 -27.84
N GLN A 136 2.32 -41.40 -27.23
CA GLN A 136 1.92 -40.84 -25.93
C GLN A 136 0.61 -40.04 -26.01
N ASP A 137 0.30 -39.39 -27.13
CA ASP A 137 -0.95 -38.65 -27.34
C ASP A 137 -2.19 -39.55 -27.43
N THR A 138 -2.03 -40.88 -27.61
CA THR A 138 -3.13 -41.84 -27.48
C THR A 138 -3.50 -42.15 -26.02
N ASN A 139 -2.59 -41.89 -25.08
CA ASN A 139 -2.91 -41.89 -23.64
C ASN A 139 -3.38 -40.50 -23.25
N GLN A 140 -4.60 -40.18 -23.67
CA GLN A 140 -5.35 -39.00 -23.29
C GLN A 140 -5.12 -38.66 -21.80
N ILE A 141 -4.44 -37.54 -21.54
CA ILE A 141 -4.44 -36.89 -20.23
C ILE A 141 -5.87 -36.35 -20.02
N THR A 142 -6.79 -37.24 -19.60
CA THR A 142 -8.23 -36.97 -19.47
C THR A 142 -8.56 -36.05 -18.30
N THR A 143 -7.62 -35.73 -17.43
CA THR A 143 -7.88 -34.88 -16.26
C THR A 143 -6.76 -33.86 -16.07
N LYS A 144 -7.00 -32.64 -16.56
CA LYS A 144 -6.31 -31.46 -16.04
C LYS A 144 -6.61 -31.36 -14.53
N PRO A 145 -5.62 -31.39 -13.64
CA PRO A 145 -5.87 -31.27 -12.21
C PRO A 145 -6.49 -29.90 -11.92
N SER A 146 -7.74 -29.88 -11.45
CA SER A 146 -8.49 -28.65 -11.17
C SER A 146 -8.01 -27.91 -9.92
N HIS A 147 -7.16 -28.55 -9.12
CA HIS A 147 -6.65 -28.02 -7.88
C HIS A 147 -5.15 -28.30 -7.73
N VAL A 148 -4.34 -27.26 -7.88
CA VAL A 148 -2.93 -27.29 -7.48
C VAL A 148 -2.86 -26.84 -6.03
N ASN A 149 -2.57 -27.78 -5.12
CA ASN A 149 -2.36 -27.47 -3.71
C ASN A 149 -0.96 -26.86 -3.54
N PHE A 150 -0.88 -25.54 -3.42
CA PHE A 150 0.39 -24.81 -3.22
C PHE A 150 1.02 -25.03 -1.83
N ASN A 151 0.45 -25.86 -0.97
CA ASN A 151 1.08 -26.27 0.28
C ASN A 151 2.03 -27.47 0.12
N ASP A 152 1.99 -28.17 -1.02
CA ASP A 152 2.85 -29.31 -1.32
C ASP A 152 4.04 -28.91 -2.21
N ILE A 153 4.39 -27.62 -2.28
CA ILE A 153 5.57 -27.19 -3.03
C ILE A 153 6.81 -27.62 -2.25
N ASP A 154 7.34 -28.75 -2.67
CA ASP A 154 8.62 -29.38 -2.38
C ASP A 154 9.49 -28.66 -1.34
N GLU A 155 9.67 -29.32 -0.19
CA GLU A 155 10.68 -28.94 0.81
C GLU A 155 12.13 -29.01 0.28
N ASN A 156 12.33 -29.39 -0.99
CA ASN A 156 13.60 -29.46 -1.71
C ASN A 156 14.04 -28.16 -2.38
N TYR A 157 13.57 -27.01 -1.91
CA TYR A 157 14.18 -25.74 -2.29
C TYR A 157 15.66 -25.67 -1.87
N THR A 158 16.51 -25.13 -2.75
CA THR A 158 17.89 -24.75 -2.43
C THR A 158 17.92 -23.81 -1.21
N ALA A 159 19.00 -23.83 -0.43
CA ALA A 159 19.11 -23.05 0.80
C ALA A 159 18.85 -21.55 0.56
N GLU A 160 19.27 -21.04 -0.59
CA GLU A 160 19.07 -19.64 -1.02
C GLU A 160 17.59 -19.28 -1.18
N ILE A 161 16.80 -20.15 -1.82
CA ILE A 161 15.36 -19.94 -2.00
C ILE A 161 14.64 -19.97 -0.64
N LYS A 162 15.05 -20.88 0.27
CA LYS A 162 14.50 -20.94 1.64
C LYS A 162 14.77 -19.66 2.41
N GLU A 163 15.95 -19.08 2.29
CA GLU A 163 16.27 -17.80 2.92
C GLU A 163 15.46 -16.65 2.34
N GLU A 164 15.30 -16.60 1.03
CA GLU A 164 14.50 -15.55 0.39
C GLU A 164 13.03 -15.65 0.80
N LEU A 165 12.46 -16.86 0.84
CA LEU A 165 11.11 -17.10 1.37
C LEU A 165 10.98 -16.66 2.84
N LYS A 166 11.98 -16.96 3.69
CA LYS A 166 11.98 -16.49 5.10
C LYS A 166 12.01 -14.96 5.17
N LYS A 167 12.80 -14.28 4.33
CA LYS A 167 12.85 -12.82 4.25
C LYS A 167 11.50 -12.25 3.80
N GLN A 168 10.87 -12.84 2.79
CA GLN A 168 9.55 -12.43 2.31
C GLN A 168 8.48 -12.61 3.38
N LYS A 169 8.42 -13.78 4.04
CA LYS A 169 7.50 -14.04 5.17
C LYS A 169 7.69 -13.03 6.30
N LYS A 170 8.93 -12.65 6.63
CA LYS A 170 9.21 -11.62 7.63
C LYS A 170 8.72 -10.23 7.18
N LYS A 171 8.86 -9.89 5.89
CA LYS A 171 8.37 -8.62 5.33
C LYS A 171 6.84 -8.55 5.36
N THR A 172 6.15 -9.60 4.93
CA THR A 172 4.68 -9.65 4.94
C THR A 172 4.13 -9.61 6.37
N LEU A 173 4.72 -10.37 7.29
CA LEU A 173 4.33 -10.37 8.70
C LEU A 173 4.55 -8.99 9.35
N ARG A 174 5.64 -8.29 9.02
CA ARG A 174 5.87 -6.90 9.45
C ARG A 174 4.78 -5.97 8.93
N GLN A 175 4.33 -6.15 7.69
CA GLN A 175 3.24 -5.34 7.12
C GLN A 175 1.91 -5.61 7.82
N LEU A 176 1.59 -6.88 8.08
CA LEU A 176 0.36 -7.29 8.79
C LEU A 176 0.32 -6.81 10.24
N ARG A 177 1.48 -6.74 10.91
CA ARG A 177 1.59 -6.24 12.30
C ARG A 177 1.58 -4.71 12.43
N LYS A 178 1.61 -3.94 11.34
CA LYS A 178 1.55 -2.47 11.43
C LYS A 178 0.17 -2.04 11.90
N THR A 179 0.13 -1.32 13.01
CA THR A 179 -1.10 -0.69 13.55
C THR A 179 -1.35 0.70 12.97
N ASN A 180 -0.42 1.22 12.16
CA ASN A 180 -0.42 2.56 11.61
C ASN A 180 -0.43 2.51 10.07
N VAL A 181 -1.41 3.15 9.44
CA VAL A 181 -1.52 3.22 7.99
C VAL A 181 -1.78 4.66 7.54
N LYS A 182 -0.99 5.15 6.57
CA LYS A 182 -1.22 6.43 5.91
C LYS A 182 -2.23 6.26 4.77
N ARG A 183 -3.32 7.02 4.80
CA ARG A 183 -4.35 7.07 3.76
C ARG A 183 -4.41 8.51 3.23
N GLY A 184 -3.64 8.77 2.17
CA GLY A 184 -3.51 10.12 1.60
C GLY A 184 -2.93 11.12 2.62
N PRO A 185 -3.63 12.23 2.92
CA PRO A 185 -3.15 13.22 3.90
C PRO A 185 -3.28 12.74 5.35
N VAL A 186 -4.14 11.74 5.63
CA VAL A 186 -4.45 11.30 6.99
C VAL A 186 -3.63 10.07 7.38
N ARG A 187 -3.33 9.94 8.68
CA ARG A 187 -2.70 8.77 9.29
C ARG A 187 -3.67 8.13 10.27
N VAL A 188 -4.02 6.87 10.02
CA VAL A 188 -4.94 6.09 10.84
C VAL A 188 -4.14 5.18 11.77
N ASN A 189 -4.42 5.21 13.06
CA ASN A 189 -3.74 4.43 14.09
C ASN A 189 -4.75 3.60 14.86
N LEU A 190 -4.46 2.31 15.05
CA LEU A 190 -5.23 1.45 15.94
C LEU A 190 -4.76 1.64 17.40
N LEU A 191 -5.71 1.93 18.29
CA LEU A 191 -5.46 2.04 19.73
C LEU A 191 -5.17 0.67 20.33
N ALA A 192 -4.23 0.61 21.28
CA ALA A 192 -3.90 -0.64 21.97
C ALA A 192 -5.11 -1.16 22.76
N SER A 193 -5.29 -2.48 22.81
CA SER A 193 -6.35 -3.09 23.61
C SER A 193 -6.14 -2.78 25.09
N VAL A 194 -7.24 -2.42 25.79
CA VAL A 194 -7.23 -2.11 27.22
C VAL A 194 -6.65 -3.29 28.02
N VAL A 195 -6.97 -4.53 27.64
CA VAL A 195 -6.48 -5.75 28.29
C VAL A 195 -4.96 -5.84 28.22
N THR A 196 -4.37 -5.61 27.04
CA THR A 196 -2.90 -5.71 26.87
C THR A 196 -2.16 -4.59 27.57
N SER A 197 -2.75 -3.39 27.59
CA SER A 197 -2.15 -2.21 28.26
C SER A 197 -2.18 -2.32 29.79
N ARG A 198 -3.18 -2.99 30.37
CA ARG A 198 -3.30 -3.19 31.82
C ARG A 198 -2.55 -4.42 32.32
N SER A 199 -2.53 -5.50 31.52
CA SER A 199 -1.92 -6.76 31.94
C SER A 199 -0.39 -6.76 31.86
N SER A 200 0.22 -5.87 31.07
CA SER A 200 1.67 -5.85 30.87
C SER A 200 2.23 -4.44 30.99
N ALA A 201 3.42 -4.33 31.58
CA ALA A 201 4.14 -3.07 31.64
C ALA A 201 4.57 -2.62 30.23
N PRO A 202 4.68 -1.30 29.99
CA PRO A 202 5.21 -0.78 28.74
C PRO A 202 6.58 -1.37 28.39
N GLN A 203 6.84 -1.56 27.09
CA GLN A 203 8.13 -2.06 26.64
C GLN A 203 9.26 -1.07 26.96
N LYS A 204 10.44 -1.62 27.24
CA LYS A 204 11.64 -0.82 27.52
C LYS A 204 11.99 0.08 26.33
N ASP A 205 12.40 1.31 26.62
CA ASP A 205 12.95 2.20 25.60
C ASP A 205 14.38 1.76 25.24
N GLY A 206 14.54 1.25 24.03
CA GLY A 206 15.84 0.80 23.52
C GLY A 206 16.88 1.92 23.45
N THR A 207 16.47 3.17 23.23
CA THR A 207 17.43 4.29 23.14
C THR A 207 18.09 4.58 24.49
N VAL A 208 17.29 4.61 25.56
CA VAL A 208 17.76 4.82 26.93
C VAL A 208 18.60 3.62 27.39
N LEU A 209 18.11 2.40 27.16
CA LEU A 209 18.84 1.20 27.56
C LEU A 209 20.18 1.07 26.81
N ASN A 210 20.19 1.37 25.51
CA ASN A 210 21.42 1.32 24.72
C ASN A 210 22.42 2.38 25.16
N LYS A 211 21.98 3.58 25.57
CA LYS A 211 22.87 4.59 26.15
C LYS A 211 23.48 4.11 27.47
N LYS A 212 22.64 3.56 28.37
CA LYS A 212 23.10 2.95 29.63
C LYS A 212 24.11 1.83 29.36
N ASP A 213 23.79 0.91 28.46
CA ASP A 213 24.66 -0.23 28.13
C ASP A 213 25.96 0.21 27.47
N LYS A 214 25.92 1.15 26.52
CA LYS A 214 27.12 1.73 25.90
C LYS A 214 28.01 2.42 26.94
N TRP A 215 27.41 3.13 27.89
CA TRP A 215 28.16 3.78 28.96
C TRP A 215 28.82 2.77 29.89
N LEU A 216 28.08 1.73 30.30
CA LEU A 216 28.61 0.69 31.19
C LEU A 216 29.70 -0.15 30.50
N LYS A 217 29.51 -0.47 29.21
CA LYS A 217 30.44 -1.26 28.38
C LYS A 217 31.38 -0.38 27.56
N ARG A 218 31.65 0.85 28.01
CA ARG A 218 32.56 1.76 27.31
C ARG A 218 33.98 1.19 27.29
N LYS A 219 34.68 1.37 26.17
CA LYS A 219 36.04 0.86 25.95
C LYS A 219 37.04 1.32 27.03
N SER A 220 36.86 2.54 27.56
CA SER A 220 37.73 3.11 28.60
C SER A 220 37.69 2.35 29.93
N LEU A 221 36.67 1.51 30.17
CA LEU A 221 36.58 0.74 31.39
C LEU A 221 37.35 -0.59 31.36
N ALA A 222 37.95 -0.95 30.21
CA ALA A 222 38.75 -2.17 30.00
C ALA A 222 38.17 -3.44 30.67
N ARG A 223 36.85 -3.60 30.63
CA ARG A 223 36.21 -4.83 31.15
C ARG A 223 36.60 -5.98 30.23
N LYS A 224 37.20 -7.01 30.82
CA LYS A 224 37.51 -8.29 30.16
C LYS A 224 36.24 -9.01 29.74
#